data_AF-A3MXA6-F1
#
_entry.id   AF-A3MXA6-F1
#
_cell.length_a   1.000
_cell.length_b   1.000
_cell.length_c   1.000
_cell.angle_alpha   90.00
_cell.angle_beta   90.00
_cell.angle_gamma   90.00
#
_symmetry.space_group_name_H-M   'P 1'
#
loop_
_entity.id
_entity.type
_entity.pdbx_description
1 polymer ?
#
loop_
_entity_poly.entity_id
_entity_poly.type
_entity_poly.pdbx_seq_one_letter_code
_entity_poly.pdbx_strand_id
1 'polypeptide(L)'
;MKQYDCCELKALRYVKGGEPRDVFRLYGKLVKQVLNSPGGVRREDAELAAKKVAEEEGIKLGDTSLYAMLYNDLRRLGVVTVGTGNWVGEGRFTPLGEWLKRCRDLDEETLGALLFLLCVVKDWPLAEEEAGVCVKAIERLPRNYLKAAAERVEEVLIDCMPYGADISRLAALREEP
;
A
#
# COMPACT_ATOMS: atom_id res chain seq x y z
N MET A 1 -16.57 3.87 19.84
CA MET A 1 -15.54 3.22 19.01
C MET A 1 -15.58 3.91 17.64
N LYS A 2 -14.50 4.55 17.17
CA LYS A 2 -14.50 5.16 15.83
C LYS A 2 -14.57 4.03 14.80
N GLN A 3 -15.52 4.11 13.87
CA GLN A 3 -15.68 3.15 12.78
C GLN A 3 -14.41 3.15 11.91
N TYR A 4 -13.99 1.98 11.44
CA TYR A 4 -12.89 1.86 10.49
C TYR A 4 -13.28 2.60 9.20
N ASP A 5 -12.40 3.51 8.76
CA ASP A 5 -12.53 4.21 7.49
C ASP A 5 -11.62 3.53 6.46
N CYS A 6 -12.21 2.93 5.43
CA CYS A 6 -11.50 2.20 4.38
C CYS A 6 -11.04 3.08 3.20
N CYS A 7 -11.49 4.35 3.15
CA CYS A 7 -11.43 5.17 1.94
C CYS A 7 -10.31 6.22 1.92
N GLU A 8 -9.52 6.34 2.98
CA GLU A 8 -8.48 7.38 3.09
C GLU A 8 -7.22 6.86 3.79
N LEU A 9 -6.06 7.06 3.18
CA LEU A 9 -4.76 6.76 3.78
C LEU A 9 -4.45 7.74 4.91
N LYS A 10 -4.43 7.24 6.14
CA LYS A 10 -4.34 8.08 7.33
C LYS A 10 -2.90 8.42 7.71
N ALA A 11 -1.92 7.66 7.23
CA ALA A 11 -0.50 7.89 7.52
C ALA A 11 0.12 8.99 6.63
N LEU A 12 -0.47 9.30 5.46
CA LEU A 12 0.07 10.29 4.51
C LEU A 12 0.33 11.66 5.14
N ARG A 13 -0.54 12.12 6.04
CA ARG A 13 -0.40 13.41 6.75
C ARG A 13 0.85 13.52 7.63
N TYR A 14 1.53 12.42 7.91
CA TYR A 14 2.74 12.38 8.73
C TYR A 14 4.01 12.19 7.89
N VAL A 15 3.87 11.99 6.58
CA VAL A 15 5.02 11.94 5.66
C VAL A 15 5.49 13.36 5.41
N LYS A 16 6.74 13.64 5.78
CA LYS A 16 7.34 14.98 5.65
C LYS A 16 7.27 15.45 4.19
N GLY A 17 6.64 16.59 3.96
CA GLY A 17 6.53 17.20 2.63
C GLY A 17 5.50 16.56 1.69
N GLY A 18 4.99 15.36 2.00
CA GLY A 18 4.00 14.68 1.16
C GLY A 18 4.49 14.36 -0.26
N GLU A 19 5.81 14.31 -0.47
CA GLU A 19 6.41 14.01 -1.77
C GLU A 19 6.15 12.55 -2.14
N PRO A 20 5.80 12.23 -3.41
CA PRO A 20 5.49 10.86 -3.83
C PRO A 20 6.59 9.87 -3.46
N ARG A 21 7.85 10.28 -3.61
CA ARG A 21 9.03 9.48 -3.29
C ARG A 21 9.06 9.00 -1.84
N ASP A 22 8.84 9.92 -0.90
CA ASP A 22 8.87 9.58 0.53
C ASP A 22 7.68 8.70 0.91
N VAL A 23 6.52 8.95 0.29
CA VAL A 23 5.32 8.10 0.44
C VAL A 23 5.59 6.67 -0.05
N PHE A 24 6.17 6.53 -1.24
CA PHE A 24 6.50 5.21 -1.79
C PHE A 24 7.54 4.49 -0.95
N ARG A 25 8.61 5.16 -0.52
CA ARG A 25 9.60 4.56 0.37
C ARG A 25 8.95 4.04 1.66
N LEU A 26 8.11 4.86 2.30
CA LEU A 26 7.41 4.48 3.53
C LEU A 26 6.55 3.21 3.34
N TYR A 27 5.68 3.21 2.33
CA TYR A 27 4.79 2.06 2.10
C TYR A 27 5.55 0.84 1.59
N GLY A 28 6.58 1.00 0.77
CA GLY A 28 7.37 -0.12 0.29
C GLY A 28 8.21 -0.78 1.38
N LYS A 29 8.77 0.00 2.31
CA LYS A 29 9.37 -0.53 3.56
C LYS A 29 8.37 -1.37 4.33
N LEU A 30 7.18 -0.82 4.55
CA LEU A 30 6.13 -1.47 5.31
C LEU A 30 5.67 -2.78 4.64
N VAL A 31 5.46 -2.74 3.32
CA VAL A 31 5.13 -3.92 2.52
C VAL A 31 6.26 -4.96 2.63
N LYS A 32 7.53 -4.59 2.41
CA LYS A 32 8.67 -5.52 2.54
C LYS A 32 8.68 -6.25 3.87
N GLN A 33 8.54 -5.51 4.98
CA GLN A 33 8.54 -6.09 6.31
C GLN A 33 7.41 -7.11 6.48
N VAL A 34 6.22 -6.77 5.98
CA VAL A 34 5.03 -7.60 6.14
C VAL A 34 5.05 -8.83 5.21
N LEU A 35 5.53 -8.70 3.97
CA LEU A 35 5.61 -9.81 2.99
C LEU A 35 6.59 -10.91 3.38
N ASN A 36 7.51 -10.65 4.31
CA ASN A 36 8.44 -11.66 4.84
C ASN A 36 7.80 -12.63 5.84
N SER A 37 6.53 -12.41 6.21
CA SER A 37 5.80 -13.30 7.12
C SER A 37 5.22 -14.53 6.37
N PRO A 38 5.65 -15.77 6.69
CA PRO A 38 5.38 -16.96 5.86
C PRO A 38 3.91 -17.41 5.77
N GLY A 39 3.03 -16.98 6.68
CA GLY A 39 1.68 -17.54 6.85
C GLY A 39 0.54 -16.53 6.84
N GLY A 40 0.81 -15.28 6.48
CA GLY A 40 -0.10 -14.16 6.72
C GLY A 40 0.52 -13.16 7.69
N VAL A 41 -0.31 -12.27 8.22
CA VAL A 41 0.15 -11.11 8.96
C VAL A 41 -0.56 -11.07 10.30
N ARG A 42 0.11 -11.57 11.34
CA ARG A 42 -0.39 -11.38 12.70
C ARG A 42 -0.37 -9.89 13.04
N ARG A 43 -1.32 -9.48 13.86
CA ARG A 43 -1.47 -8.07 14.23
C ARG A 43 -0.18 -7.53 14.85
N GLU A 44 0.42 -8.31 15.73
CA GLU A 44 1.66 -7.97 16.44
C GLU A 44 2.84 -7.81 15.46
N ASP A 45 2.89 -8.64 14.42
CA ASP A 45 3.92 -8.56 13.39
C ASP A 45 3.74 -7.30 12.53
N ALA A 46 2.49 -6.95 12.18
CA ALA A 46 2.18 -5.71 11.46
C ALA A 46 2.48 -4.46 12.29
N GLU A 47 2.12 -4.47 13.57
CA GLU A 47 2.41 -3.40 14.52
C GLU A 47 3.92 -3.23 14.71
N LEU A 48 4.67 -4.34 14.85
CA LEU A 48 6.13 -4.31 14.95
C LEU A 48 6.79 -3.80 13.67
N ALA A 49 6.31 -4.22 12.50
CA ALA A 49 6.78 -3.71 11.21
C ALA A 49 6.54 -2.21 11.08
N ALA A 50 5.31 -1.75 11.36
CA ALA A 50 4.96 -0.33 11.36
C ALA A 50 5.81 0.48 12.35
N LYS A 51 6.11 -0.09 13.53
CA LYS A 51 6.97 0.53 14.53
C LYS A 51 8.38 0.75 14.02
N LYS A 52 9.01 -0.31 13.49
CA LYS A 52 10.38 -0.23 12.94
C LYS A 52 10.46 0.80 11.82
N VAL A 53 9.51 0.76 10.88
CA VAL A 53 9.49 1.71 9.76
C VAL A 53 9.30 3.15 10.24
N ALA A 54 8.41 3.40 11.20
CA ALA A 54 8.22 4.74 11.75
C ALA A 54 9.48 5.27 12.48
N GLU A 55 10.20 4.40 13.20
CA GLU A 55 11.47 4.73 13.84
C GLU A 55 12.55 5.10 12.83
N GLU A 56 12.69 4.31 11.75
CA GLU A 56 13.64 4.57 10.66
C GLU A 56 13.37 5.87 9.91
N GLU A 57 12.08 6.22 9.72
CA GLU A 57 11.68 7.47 9.08
C GLU A 57 11.74 8.68 10.05
N GLY A 58 12.24 8.48 11.28
CA GLY A 58 12.40 9.54 12.28
C GLY A 58 11.07 10.09 12.79
N ILE A 59 9.98 9.34 12.63
CA ILE A 59 8.65 9.77 13.06
C ILE A 59 8.55 9.52 14.57
N LYS A 60 8.59 10.60 15.37
CA LYS A 60 8.63 10.50 16.83
C LYS A 60 7.32 9.92 17.39
N LEU A 61 7.51 8.90 18.21
CA LEU A 61 6.47 8.01 18.73
C LEU A 61 5.84 8.59 20.00
N GLY A 62 5.05 9.66 19.83
CA GLY A 62 4.11 10.13 20.84
C GLY A 62 2.69 9.60 20.62
N ASP A 63 2.44 9.03 19.43
CA ASP A 63 1.12 8.67 18.93
C ASP A 63 1.07 7.17 18.62
N THR A 64 0.61 6.36 19.59
CA THR A 64 0.18 4.96 19.36
C THR A 64 -0.82 4.85 18.20
N SER A 65 -1.43 5.97 17.82
CA SER A 65 -2.31 6.11 16.68
C SER A 65 -1.60 5.93 15.33
N LEU A 66 -0.32 6.28 15.18
CA LEU A 66 0.36 6.25 13.89
C LEU A 66 0.66 4.82 13.40
N TYR A 67 1.15 3.93 14.26
CA TYR A 67 1.38 2.53 13.85
C TYR A 67 0.08 1.88 13.41
N ALA A 68 -0.98 2.18 14.16
CA ALA A 68 -2.31 1.74 13.82
C ALA A 68 -2.77 2.26 12.46
N MET A 69 -2.42 3.50 12.11
CA MET A 69 -2.70 4.03 10.77
C MET A 69 -1.88 3.33 9.69
N LEU A 70 -0.57 3.15 9.89
CA LEU A 70 0.32 2.53 8.90
C LEU A 70 -0.14 1.11 8.54
N TYR A 71 -0.35 0.23 9.52
CA TYR A 71 -0.80 -1.12 9.20
C TYR A 71 -2.22 -1.12 8.63
N ASN A 72 -3.11 -0.25 9.11
CA ASN A 72 -4.46 -0.18 8.56
C ASN A 72 -4.44 0.41 7.14
N ASP A 73 -3.44 1.21 6.78
CA ASP A 73 -3.29 1.71 5.42
C ASP A 73 -2.89 0.58 4.46
N LEU A 74 -2.13 -0.42 4.90
CA LEU A 74 -1.95 -1.66 4.11
C LEU A 74 -3.28 -2.36 3.83
N ARG A 75 -4.20 -2.35 4.79
CA ARG A 75 -5.56 -2.88 4.61
C ARG A 75 -6.36 -2.05 3.61
N ARG A 76 -6.31 -0.71 3.71
CA ARG A 76 -6.95 0.22 2.77
C ARG A 76 -6.41 0.09 1.34
N LEU A 77 -5.11 -0.16 1.22
CA LEU A 77 -4.43 -0.44 -0.05
C LEU A 77 -4.65 -1.89 -0.51
N GLY A 78 -5.39 -2.69 0.26
CA GLY A 78 -5.71 -4.06 -0.11
C GLY A 78 -4.52 -4.98 -0.13
N VAL A 79 -3.44 -4.73 0.60
CA VAL A 79 -2.32 -5.69 0.75
C VAL A 79 -2.71 -6.84 1.68
N VAL A 80 -3.44 -6.50 2.74
CA VAL A 80 -3.92 -7.45 3.76
C VAL A 80 -5.41 -7.28 4.00
N THR A 81 -6.07 -8.36 4.41
CA THR A 81 -7.47 -8.39 4.86
C THR A 81 -7.52 -9.01 6.25
N VAL A 82 -8.42 -8.53 7.10
CA VAL A 82 -8.71 -9.15 8.40
C VAL A 82 -10.15 -9.68 8.47
N GLY A 83 -10.84 -9.69 7.33
CA GLY A 83 -12.28 -9.89 7.25
C GLY A 83 -13.07 -8.64 7.70
N THR A 84 -14.37 -8.80 7.96
CA THR A 84 -15.21 -7.68 8.38
C THR A 84 -14.91 -7.26 9.82
N GLY A 85 -14.84 -5.95 10.07
CA GLY A 85 -14.68 -5.39 11.42
C GLY A 85 -13.23 -5.10 11.86
N ASN A 86 -12.96 -5.33 13.14
CA ASN A 86 -11.69 -5.00 13.81
C ASN A 86 -10.66 -6.13 13.69
N TRP A 87 -9.39 -5.78 13.84
CA TRP A 87 -8.28 -6.74 13.87
C TRP A 87 -8.29 -7.51 15.21
N VAL A 88 -8.98 -8.66 15.24
CA VAL A 88 -9.12 -9.52 16.43
C VAL A 88 -8.19 -10.74 16.38
N GLY A 89 -7.57 -11.03 15.24
CA GLY A 89 -6.67 -12.18 15.06
C GLY A 89 -5.68 -12.00 13.92
N GLU A 90 -5.57 -12.98 13.03
CA GLU A 90 -4.60 -12.99 11.94
C GLU A 90 -5.17 -12.33 10.67
N GLY A 91 -4.38 -11.42 10.09
CA GLY A 91 -4.63 -10.92 8.75
C GLY A 91 -4.12 -11.90 7.71
N ARG A 92 -4.80 -11.97 6.57
CA ARG A 92 -4.36 -12.74 5.39
C ARG A 92 -3.92 -11.77 4.31
N PHE A 93 -2.97 -12.19 3.49
CA PHE A 93 -2.70 -11.46 2.26
C PHE A 93 -3.91 -11.58 1.33
N THR A 94 -4.25 -10.48 0.68
CA THR A 94 -5.21 -10.49 -0.42
C THR A 94 -4.53 -11.02 -1.69
N PRO A 95 -5.26 -11.20 -2.80
CA PRO A 95 -4.63 -11.49 -4.09
C PRO A 95 -3.59 -10.45 -4.54
N LEU A 96 -3.78 -9.17 -4.20
CA LEU A 96 -2.78 -8.11 -4.44
C LEU A 96 -1.54 -8.32 -3.56
N GLY A 97 -1.73 -8.59 -2.26
CA GLY A 97 -0.63 -8.86 -1.33
C GLY A 97 0.19 -10.10 -1.74
N GLU A 98 -0.48 -11.18 -2.14
CA GLU A 98 0.17 -12.39 -2.65
C GLU A 98 0.95 -12.11 -3.94
N TRP A 99 0.41 -11.28 -4.84
CA TRP A 99 1.13 -10.88 -6.04
C TRP A 99 2.40 -10.10 -5.72
N LEU A 100 2.34 -9.15 -4.78
CA LEU A 100 3.48 -8.32 -4.39
C LEU A 100 4.66 -9.14 -3.84
N LYS A 101 4.43 -10.35 -3.31
CA LYS A 101 5.52 -11.27 -2.89
C LYS A 101 6.47 -11.59 -4.05
N ARG A 102 5.98 -11.63 -5.29
CA ARG A 102 6.80 -11.87 -6.48
C ARG A 102 7.77 -10.73 -6.79
N CYS A 103 7.46 -9.54 -6.30
CA CYS A 103 8.20 -8.30 -6.53
C CYS A 103 8.90 -7.80 -5.26
N ARG A 104 8.98 -8.62 -4.21
CA ARG A 104 9.47 -8.21 -2.90
C ARG A 104 10.94 -7.77 -2.88
N ASP A 105 11.72 -8.21 -3.86
CA ASP A 105 13.16 -7.95 -3.94
C ASP A 105 13.48 -6.58 -4.57
N LEU A 106 12.47 -5.88 -5.11
CA LEU A 106 12.59 -4.49 -5.58
C LEU A 106 13.03 -3.56 -4.44
N ASP A 107 13.65 -2.42 -4.75
CA ASP A 107 13.91 -1.41 -3.73
C ASP A 107 12.59 -0.87 -3.13
N GLU A 108 12.68 -0.28 -1.94
CA GLU A 108 11.50 0.15 -1.17
C GLU A 108 10.67 1.19 -1.93
N GLU A 109 11.31 2.13 -2.60
CA GLU A 109 10.61 3.17 -3.36
C GLU A 109 9.88 2.54 -4.55
N THR A 110 10.53 1.67 -5.31
CA THR A 110 9.90 0.99 -6.46
C THR A 110 8.76 0.07 -6.01
N LEU A 111 8.93 -0.68 -4.91
CA LEU A 111 7.87 -1.55 -4.41
C LEU A 111 6.64 -0.76 -3.92
N GLY A 112 6.87 0.37 -3.25
CA GLY A 112 5.80 1.27 -2.82
C GLY A 112 5.07 1.90 -4.01
N ALA A 113 5.80 2.37 -5.02
CA ALA A 113 5.23 2.88 -6.25
C ALA A 113 4.40 1.80 -6.97
N LEU A 114 4.92 0.57 -7.04
CA LEU A 114 4.23 -0.57 -7.64
C LEU A 114 2.91 -0.86 -6.93
N LEU A 115 2.87 -0.83 -5.60
CA LEU A 115 1.62 -0.99 -4.84
C LEU A 115 0.52 -0.01 -5.30
N PHE A 116 0.86 1.26 -5.42
CA PHE A 116 -0.09 2.29 -5.84
C PHE A 116 -0.54 2.08 -7.28
N LEU A 117 0.41 1.75 -8.18
CA LEU A 117 0.08 1.49 -9.57
C LEU A 117 -0.83 0.27 -9.72
N LEU A 118 -0.54 -0.83 -9.02
CA LEU A 118 -1.31 -2.07 -9.13
C LEU A 118 -2.78 -1.89 -8.73
N CYS A 119 -3.09 -0.94 -7.85
CA CYS A 119 -4.47 -0.57 -7.53
C CYS A 119 -5.21 0.14 -8.68
N VAL A 120 -4.49 0.78 -9.60
CA VAL A 120 -5.08 1.46 -10.76
C VAL A 120 -5.25 0.52 -11.93
N VAL A 121 -4.20 -0.24 -12.25
CA VAL A 121 -4.11 -0.99 -13.50
C VAL A 121 -4.77 -2.37 -13.44
N LYS A 122 -5.27 -2.80 -12.28
CA LYS A 122 -5.93 -4.09 -12.17
C LYS A 122 -7.08 -4.05 -11.18
N ASP A 123 -8.21 -4.60 -11.61
CA ASP A 123 -9.39 -4.77 -10.76
C ASP A 123 -9.22 -6.05 -9.92
N TRP A 124 -8.58 -5.89 -8.75
CA TRP A 124 -8.39 -6.97 -7.79
C TRP A 124 -9.72 -7.33 -7.11
N PRO A 125 -9.98 -8.61 -6.79
CA PRO A 125 -11.18 -9.03 -6.08
C PRO A 125 -11.06 -8.68 -4.58
N LEU A 126 -11.14 -7.38 -4.27
CA LEU A 126 -11.02 -6.82 -2.94
C LEU A 126 -12.38 -6.36 -2.43
N ALA A 127 -12.62 -6.51 -1.12
CA ALA A 127 -13.80 -5.97 -0.46
C ALA A 127 -13.63 -4.45 -0.26
N GLU A 128 -14.58 -3.65 -0.74
CA GLU A 128 -14.50 -2.18 -0.68
C GLU A 128 -14.49 -1.68 0.77
N GLU A 129 -15.22 -2.34 1.66
CA GLU A 129 -15.26 -2.02 3.10
C GLU A 129 -13.92 -2.22 3.82
N GLU A 130 -12.97 -2.92 3.20
CA GLU A 130 -11.62 -3.10 3.73
C GLU A 130 -10.59 -2.27 2.95
N ALA A 131 -10.64 -2.35 1.62
CA ALA A 131 -9.62 -1.86 0.71
C ALA A 131 -10.11 -0.71 -0.20
N GLY A 132 -10.98 0.14 0.33
CA GLY A 132 -11.66 1.21 -0.43
C GLY A 132 -10.70 2.16 -1.17
N VAL A 133 -9.50 2.41 -0.65
CA VAL A 133 -8.49 3.20 -1.38
C VAL A 133 -8.05 2.49 -2.66
N CYS A 134 -7.76 1.19 -2.60
CA CYS A 134 -7.31 0.44 -3.77
C CYS A 134 -8.44 0.25 -4.79
N VAL A 135 -9.64 -0.13 -4.33
CA VAL A 135 -10.82 -0.34 -5.20
C VAL A 135 -11.18 0.93 -5.97
N LYS A 136 -10.97 2.10 -5.37
CA LYS A 136 -11.29 3.42 -5.95
C LYS A 136 -10.05 4.27 -6.19
N ALA A 137 -8.93 3.62 -6.56
CA ALA A 137 -7.62 4.26 -6.63
C ALA A 137 -7.59 5.56 -7.46
N ILE A 138 -8.21 5.56 -8.65
CA ILE A 138 -8.27 6.75 -9.52
C ILE A 138 -8.97 7.93 -8.83
N GLU A 139 -9.98 7.66 -8.01
CA GLU A 139 -10.79 8.68 -7.34
C GLU A 139 -10.19 9.10 -5.99
N ARG A 140 -9.42 8.21 -5.35
CA ARG A 140 -8.97 8.37 -3.96
C ARG A 140 -7.50 8.73 -3.81
N LEU A 141 -6.67 8.40 -4.79
CA LEU A 141 -5.25 8.70 -4.74
C LEU A 141 -4.95 10.01 -5.48
N PRO A 142 -4.10 10.88 -4.93
CA PRO A 142 -3.66 12.08 -5.62
C PRO A 142 -3.03 11.74 -6.98
N ARG A 143 -3.43 12.45 -8.03
CA ARG A 143 -2.98 12.17 -9.40
C ARG A 143 -1.46 12.26 -9.56
N ASN A 144 -0.83 13.22 -8.88
CA ASN A 144 0.64 13.34 -8.85
C ASN A 144 1.32 12.08 -8.30
N TYR A 145 0.68 11.36 -7.37
CA TYR A 145 1.20 10.08 -6.88
C TYR A 145 1.05 9.00 -7.95
N LEU A 146 -0.09 8.92 -8.62
CA LEU A 146 -0.30 7.92 -9.67
C LEU A 146 0.65 8.11 -10.85
N LYS A 147 0.89 9.36 -11.26
CA LYS A 147 1.88 9.70 -12.31
C LYS A 147 3.30 9.32 -11.88
N ALA A 148 3.74 9.76 -10.71
CA ALA A 148 5.05 9.42 -10.18
C ALA A 148 5.25 7.91 -10.00
N ALA A 149 4.18 7.18 -9.62
CA ALA A 149 4.23 5.73 -9.53
C ALA A 149 4.45 5.08 -10.90
N ALA A 150 3.70 5.52 -11.92
CA ALA A 150 3.82 5.01 -13.29
C ALA A 150 5.18 5.30 -13.94
N GLU A 151 5.83 6.41 -13.57
CA GLU A 151 7.21 6.74 -13.95
C GLU A 151 8.21 5.85 -13.21
N ARG A 152 8.05 5.70 -11.88
CA ARG A 152 9.03 5.00 -11.04
C ARG A 152 9.18 3.51 -11.36
N VAL A 153 8.10 2.85 -11.78
CA VAL A 153 8.06 1.40 -11.98
C VAL A 153 8.31 0.96 -13.42
N GLU A 154 8.55 1.89 -14.34
CA GLU A 154 8.68 1.62 -15.78
C GLU A 154 9.63 0.48 -16.10
N GLU A 155 10.80 0.47 -15.47
CA GLU A 155 11.87 -0.52 -15.70
C GLU A 155 11.51 -1.92 -15.18
N VAL A 156 10.54 -2.04 -14.27
CA VAL A 156 10.16 -3.30 -13.63
C VAL A 156 8.78 -3.79 -14.06
N LEU A 157 8.09 -3.04 -14.93
CA LEU A 157 6.73 -3.36 -15.36
C LEU A 157 6.64 -4.78 -15.95
N ILE A 158 7.59 -5.16 -16.81
CA ILE A 158 7.52 -6.46 -17.50
C ILE A 158 7.48 -7.63 -16.51
N ASP A 159 8.29 -7.56 -15.45
CA ASP A 159 8.43 -8.65 -14.48
C ASP A 159 7.34 -8.62 -13.39
N CYS A 160 6.84 -7.43 -13.07
CA CYS A 160 5.95 -7.21 -11.94
C CYS A 160 4.49 -6.96 -12.30
N MET A 161 4.17 -6.84 -13.60
CA MET A 161 2.80 -6.63 -14.03
C MET A 161 1.97 -7.92 -14.01
N PRO A 162 0.81 -7.92 -13.36
CA PRO A 162 -0.11 -9.05 -13.39
C PRO A 162 -0.76 -9.24 -14.75
N TYR A 163 -1.02 -10.51 -15.08
CA TYR A 163 -1.87 -10.87 -16.19
C TYR A 163 -3.24 -10.21 -16.05
N GLY A 164 -3.76 -9.70 -17.17
CA GLY A 164 -5.02 -8.97 -17.22
C GLY A 164 -4.96 -7.58 -16.59
N ALA A 165 -3.77 -7.00 -16.44
CA ALA A 165 -3.65 -5.58 -16.14
C ALA A 165 -4.02 -4.73 -17.37
N ASP A 166 -4.75 -3.66 -17.11
CA ASP A 166 -5.14 -2.66 -18.09
C ASP A 166 -4.03 -1.62 -18.25
N ILE A 167 -3.11 -1.90 -19.18
CA ILE A 167 -1.98 -1.02 -19.49
C ILE A 167 -2.44 0.31 -20.10
N SER A 168 -3.66 0.37 -20.66
CA SER A 168 -4.21 1.64 -21.18
C SER A 168 -4.39 2.68 -20.06
N ARG A 169 -4.73 2.24 -18.84
CA ARG A 169 -4.77 3.12 -17.65
C ARG A 169 -3.40 3.69 -17.31
N LEU A 170 -2.32 2.95 -17.55
CA LEU A 170 -0.94 3.44 -17.34
C LEU A 170 -0.57 4.51 -18.36
N ALA A 171 -0.96 4.35 -19.63
CA ALA A 171 -0.76 5.38 -20.65
C ALA A 171 -1.55 6.67 -20.32
N ALA A 172 -2.81 6.53 -19.91
CA ALA A 172 -3.66 7.68 -19.54
C ALA A 172 -3.10 8.50 -18.36
N LEU A 173 -2.40 7.86 -17.42
CA LEU A 173 -1.73 8.57 -16.32
C LEU A 173 -0.57 9.45 -16.79
N ARG A 174 0.03 9.14 -17.95
CA ARG A 174 1.21 9.83 -18.50
C ARG A 174 0.84 10.97 -19.46
N GLU A 175 -0.28 10.85 -20.17
CA GLU A 175 -0.67 11.75 -21.26
C GLU A 175 -1.36 13.06 -20.82
N GLU A 176 -1.85 13.14 -19.59
CA GLU A 176 -2.51 14.36 -19.11
C GLU A 176 -1.50 15.35 -18.49
N PRO A 177 -1.53 16.64 -18.92
CA PRO A 177 -0.61 17.68 -18.47
C PRO A 177 -0.72 18.01 -16.99
#